data_AF-A0A6B3AGK1-F1
#
_entry.id   AF-A0A6B3AGK1-F1
#
_cell.length_a   1.000
_cell.length_b   1.000
_cell.length_c   1.000
_cell.angle_alpha   90.00
_cell.angle_beta   90.00
_cell.angle_gamma   90.00
#
_symmetry.space_group_name_H-M   'P 1'
#
loop_
_entity.id
_entity.type
_entity.pdbx_description
1 polymer ?
#
loop_
_entity_poly.entity_id
_entity_poly.type
_entity_poly.pdbx_seq_one_letter_code
_entity_poly.pdbx_strand_id
1 'polypeptide(L)' 'TLLDARRPPEPAHELGEPVHRRSECEEWYERAASQGHRRAQVRVGMLAAARGDVVEAARWYREAAEAGSR' A
#
# COMPACT_ATOMS: atom_id res chain seq x y z
N THR A 1 -16.89 31.44 -40.16
CA THR A 1 -17.46 30.09 -39.96
C THR A 1 -16.63 29.38 -38.91
N LEU A 2 -17.08 29.46 -37.66
CA LEU A 2 -16.34 29.03 -36.46
C LEU A 2 -16.82 27.64 -36.05
N LEU A 3 -16.40 26.62 -36.78
CA LEU A 3 -16.76 25.24 -36.47
C LEU A 3 -15.52 24.35 -36.53
N ASP A 4 -14.51 24.70 -35.74
CA ASP A 4 -13.28 23.89 -35.61
C ASP A 4 -12.70 23.92 -34.19
N ALA A 5 -13.56 23.80 -33.18
CA ALA A 5 -13.09 23.75 -31.80
C ALA A 5 -13.95 22.84 -30.91
N ARG A 6 -14.28 21.64 -31.38
CA ARG A 6 -14.61 20.54 -30.48
C ARG A 6 -13.35 19.71 -30.19
N ARG A 7 -12.33 20.37 -29.63
CA ARG A 7 -11.32 19.64 -28.86
C ARG A 7 -12.07 19.07 -27.64
N PRO A 8 -12.12 17.74 -27.46
CA PRO A 8 -12.68 17.18 -26.23
C PRO A 8 -11.90 17.75 -25.04
N PRO A 9 -12.53 18.00 -23.87
CA PRO A 9 -11.79 18.40 -22.70
C PRO A 9 -10.71 17.36 -22.44
N GLU A 10 -9.45 17.81 -22.32
CA GLU A 10 -8.33 16.98 -21.88
C GLU A 10 -8.83 16.16 -20.69
N PRO A 11 -8.71 14.83 -20.72
CA PRO A 11 -9.39 14.05 -19.74
C PRO A 11 -8.70 14.31 -18.40
N ALA A 12 -9.47 14.74 -17.41
CA ALA A 12 -9.01 15.24 -16.10
C ALA A 12 -8.39 14.15 -15.19
N HIS A 13 -7.77 13.13 -15.77
CA HIS A 13 -7.14 12.01 -15.07
C HIS A 13 -5.63 11.95 -15.30
N GLU A 14 -4.96 13.10 -15.35
CA GLU A 14 -3.67 13.20 -14.67
C GLU A 14 -3.89 13.05 -13.14
N LEU A 15 -4.51 11.95 -12.74
CA LEU A 15 -4.29 11.38 -11.43
C LEU A 15 -2.88 10.86 -11.53
N GLY A 16 -1.91 11.70 -11.16
CA GLY A 16 -0.62 11.18 -10.75
C GLY A 16 -0.93 9.99 -9.84
N GLU A 17 -0.47 8.81 -10.26
CA GLU A 17 -0.55 7.57 -9.48
C GLU A 17 -0.42 7.96 -8.00
N PRO A 18 -1.34 7.57 -7.10
CA PRO A 18 -1.17 7.85 -5.70
C PRO A 18 0.07 7.06 -5.27
N VAL A 19 1.23 7.71 -5.39
CA VAL A 19 2.50 7.21 -4.88
C VAL A 19 2.27 7.21 -3.39
N HIS A 20 1.88 6.04 -2.88
CA HIS A 20 1.72 5.81 -1.46
C HIS A 20 3.10 5.92 -0.83
N ARG A 21 3.49 7.17 -0.55
CA ARG A 21 4.72 7.49 0.13
C ARG A 21 4.54 7.00 1.55
N ARG A 22 5.28 5.96 1.90
CA ARG A 22 5.28 5.38 3.23
C ARG A 22 5.67 6.44 4.24
N SER A 23 4.94 6.51 5.34
CA SER A 23 5.35 7.37 6.45
C SER A 23 6.55 6.75 7.19
N GLU A 24 7.31 7.57 7.90
CA GLU A 24 8.42 7.10 8.76
C GLU A 24 7.96 6.01 9.75
N CYS A 25 6.69 6.10 10.21
CA CYS A 25 6.08 5.10 11.06
C CYS A 25 5.96 3.73 10.37
N GLU A 26 5.58 3.72 9.09
CA GLU A 26 5.51 2.49 8.27
C GLU A 26 6.91 1.92 8.03
N GLU A 27 7.95 2.75 7.95
CA GLU A 27 9.33 2.28 7.88
C GLU A 27 9.76 1.56 9.16
N TRP A 28 9.44 2.12 10.32
CA TRP A 28 9.74 1.48 11.59
C TRP A 28 9.00 0.16 11.76
N TYR A 29 7.72 0.11 11.35
CA TYR A 29 6.97 -1.14 11.38
C TYR A 29 7.55 -2.20 10.45
N GLU A 30 7.99 -1.84 9.25
CA GLU A 30 8.62 -2.82 8.36
C GLU A 30 9.97 -3.33 8.90
N ARG A 31 10.79 -2.45 9.48
CA ARG A 31 12.04 -2.87 10.13
C ARG A 31 11.79 -3.80 11.32
N ALA A 32 10.74 -3.56 12.09
CA ALA A 32 10.37 -4.45 13.19
C ALA A 32 9.74 -5.76 12.68
N ALA A 33 8.95 -5.70 11.62
CA ALA A 33 8.31 -6.86 11.01
C ALA A 33 9.35 -7.82 10.40
N SER A 34 10.39 -7.28 9.73
CA SER A 34 11.49 -8.08 9.17
C SER A 34 12.34 -8.78 10.24
N GLN A 35 12.30 -8.28 11.47
CA GLN A 35 12.92 -8.91 12.65
C GLN A 35 11.99 -9.92 13.36
N GLY A 36 10.81 -10.21 12.79
CA GLY A 36 9.84 -11.14 13.37
C GLY A 36 8.98 -10.56 14.48
N HIS A 37 8.94 -9.23 14.65
CA HIS A 37 8.05 -8.63 15.63
C HIS A 37 6.59 -8.79 15.20
N ARG A 38 5.89 -9.74 15.83
CA ARG A 38 4.50 -10.12 15.54
C ARG A 38 3.53 -8.95 15.34
N ARG A 39 3.51 -7.98 16.27
CA ARG A 39 2.62 -6.82 16.18
C ARG A 39 2.95 -5.93 14.98
N ALA A 40 4.23 -5.82 14.64
CA ALA A 40 4.68 -5.07 13.49
C ALA A 40 4.29 -5.77 12.18
N GLN A 41 4.45 -7.10 12.09
CA GLN A 41 4.00 -7.90 10.95
C GLN A 41 2.50 -7.70 10.68
N VAL A 42 1.66 -7.76 11.73
CA VAL A 42 0.21 -7.47 11.59
C VAL A 42 -0.02 -6.05 11.07
N ARG A 43 0.72 -5.05 11.56
CA ARG A 43 0.57 -3.66 11.12
C ARG A 43 0.95 -3.47 9.64
N VAL A 44 2.06 -4.07 9.20
CA VAL A 44 2.49 -4.01 7.80
C VAL A 44 1.47 -4.72 6.91
N GLY A 45 0.92 -5.86 7.34
CA GLY A 45 -0.15 -6.55 6.62
C GLY A 45 -1.42 -5.69 6.46
N MET A 46 -1.81 -4.94 7.49
CA MET A 46 -2.94 -4.00 7.41
C MET A 46 -2.69 -2.87 6.40
N LEU A 47 -1.47 -2.33 6.38
CA LEU A 47 -1.08 -1.27 5.45
C LEU A 47 -1.06 -1.78 4.00
N ALA A 48 -0.53 -2.98 3.77
CA ALA A 48 -0.55 -3.63 2.47
C ALA A 48 -2.00 -3.85 1.98
N ALA A 49 -2.89 -4.37 2.84
CA ALA A 49 -4.29 -4.55 2.52
C ALA A 49 -5.01 -3.22 2.20
N ALA A 50 -4.71 -2.15 2.94
CA ALA A 50 -5.27 -0.82 2.69
C ALA A 50 -4.84 -0.24 1.33
N ARG A 51 -3.67 -0.63 0.82
CA ARG A 51 -3.20 -0.29 -0.53
C ARG A 51 -3.72 -1.23 -1.63
N GLY A 52 -4.49 -2.25 -1.26
CA GLY A 52 -4.97 -3.28 -2.19
C GLY A 52 -3.95 -4.38 -2.50
N ASP A 53 -2.79 -4.40 -1.82
CA ASP A 53 -1.78 -5.45 -1.97
C ASP A 53 -2.12 -6.66 -1.09
N VAL A 54 -3.05 -7.47 -1.58
CA VAL A 54 -3.58 -8.64 -0.86
C VAL A 54 -2.53 -9.72 -0.68
N VAL A 55 -1.60 -9.87 -1.64
CA VAL A 55 -0.55 -10.90 -1.60
C VAL A 55 0.44 -10.59 -0.48
N GLU A 56 0.93 -9.36 -0.42
CA GLU A 56 1.85 -8.93 0.63
C GLU A 56 1.17 -8.95 2.00
N ALA A 57 -0.10 -8.53 2.08
CA ALA A 57 -0.87 -8.61 3.32
C ALA A 57 -0.97 -10.05 3.85
N ALA A 58 -1.33 -11.01 2.98
CA ALA A 58 -1.46 -12.41 3.35
C ALA A 58 -0.14 -13.02 3.83
N ARG A 59 0.98 -12.64 3.21
CA ARG A 59 2.32 -13.05 3.65
C ARG A 59 2.58 -12.59 5.08
N TRP A 60 2.40 -11.30 5.37
CA TRP A 60 2.68 -10.76 6.70
C TRP A 60 1.77 -11.35 7.78
N TYR A 61 0.50 -11.60 7.48
CA TYR A 61 -0.39 -12.27 8.42
C TYR A 61 0.02 -13.71 8.71
N ARG A 62 0.51 -14.44 7.70
CA ARG A 62 1.02 -15.81 7.90
C ARG A 62 2.24 -15.80 8.81
N GLU A 63 3.23 -14.95 8.53
CA GLU A 63 4.43 -14.86 9.37
C GLU A 63 4.09 -14.48 10.82
N ALA A 64 3.13 -13.57 11.02
CA ALA A 64 2.65 -13.20 12.35
C ALA A 64 1.98 -14.37 13.10
N ALA A 65 1.21 -15.21 12.39
CA ALA A 65 0.58 -16.38 12.98
C ALA A 65 1.63 -17.44 13.38
N GLU A 66 2.62 -17.68 12.51
CA GLU A 66 3.72 -18.62 12.77
C GLU A 66 4.57 -18.18 13.96
N ALA A 67 4.87 -16.88 14.08
CA ALA A 67 5.58 -16.30 15.23
C ALA A 67 4.79 -16.37 16.55
N GLY A 68 3.47 -16.66 16.49
CA GLY A 68 2.61 -16.87 17.64
C GLY A 68 2.40 -18.31 18.07
N SER A 69 2.77 -19.25 17.21
CA SER A 69 2.66 -20.69 17.47
C SER A 69 3.93 -21.29 18.08
N ARG A 70 4.92 -20.46 18.44
CA ARG A 70 6.21 -20.85 19.00
C ARG A 70 6.37 -20.25 20.39
#